data_AF-A0A661E300-F1
#
_entry.id   AF-A0A661E300-F1
#
_cell.length_a   1.000
_cell.length_b   1.000
_cell.length_c   1.000
_cell.angle_alpha   90.00
_cell.angle_beta   90.00
_cell.angle_gamma   90.00
#
_symmetry.space_group_name_H-M   'P 1'
#
loop_
_entity.id
_entity.type
_entity.pdbx_description
1 polymer ?
#
loop_
_entity_poly.entity_id
_entity_poly.type
_entity_poly.pdbx_seq_one_letter_code
_entity_poly.pdbx_strand_id
1 'polypeptide(L)'
;TLGRFPATPVKTKQSLSGLMTHWLGDGAVPRDFELGDECELKHPDPEGGIVSCKKQDLEAGEIRNHIKNGKLAVKLALQWKERLSCVLHEDLSIKRLRFEDIIKEEESETEADDPISRFDLDFSLMVLELAVFIPELLTALGGEALPDGESVAKPEVQQKEPELEPA
;
A
#
# COMPACT_ATOMS: atom_id res chain seq x y z
N THR A 1 17.77 13.90 -19.68
CA THR A 1 16.33 13.98 -19.34
C THR A 1 15.53 13.37 -20.48
N LEU A 2 14.45 12.66 -20.16
CA LEU A 2 13.51 12.12 -21.16
C LEU A 2 12.59 13.27 -21.59
N GLY A 3 12.51 13.60 -22.89
CA GLY A 3 11.77 14.78 -23.37
C GLY A 3 10.27 14.78 -23.03
N ARG A 4 9.65 13.60 -22.90
CA ARG A 4 8.27 13.41 -22.42
C ARG A 4 8.18 12.14 -21.58
N PHE A 5 7.44 12.20 -20.47
CA PHE A 5 7.14 11.07 -19.60
C PHE A 5 5.63 11.03 -19.34
N PRO A 6 4.84 10.27 -20.14
CA PRO A 6 3.41 10.17 -19.92
C PRO A 6 3.14 9.28 -18.70
N ALA A 7 2.82 9.90 -17.57
CA ALA A 7 2.44 9.22 -16.35
C ALA A 7 1.23 9.91 -15.72
N THR A 8 0.28 9.11 -15.22
CA THR A 8 -0.89 9.56 -14.49
C THR A 8 -0.89 8.94 -13.09
N PRO A 9 -1.32 9.69 -12.05
CA PRO A 9 -1.50 9.11 -10.73
C PRO A 9 -2.48 7.93 -10.75
N VAL A 10 -2.18 6.92 -9.95
CA VAL A 10 -3.06 5.75 -9.74
C VAL A 10 -4.40 6.22 -9.18
N LYS A 11 -5.47 5.53 -9.57
CA LYS A 11 -6.82 5.73 -9.02
C LYS A 11 -7.40 4.38 -8.63
N THR A 12 -8.24 4.37 -7.60
CA THR A 12 -8.98 3.17 -7.18
C THR A 12 -10.40 3.19 -7.70
N LYS A 13 -11.03 2.02 -7.83
CA LYS A 13 -12.45 1.91 -8.22
C LYS A 13 -13.42 2.44 -7.17
N GLN A 14 -12.96 2.51 -5.92
CA GLN A 14 -13.76 2.92 -4.78
C GLN A 14 -13.14 4.13 -4.08
N SER A 15 -13.96 4.85 -3.30
CA SER A 15 -13.47 5.94 -2.45
C SER A 15 -12.56 5.39 -1.36
N LEU A 16 -11.29 5.79 -1.37
CA LEU A 16 -10.31 5.35 -0.38
C LEU A 16 -10.68 5.79 1.03
N SER A 17 -11.17 7.03 1.18
CA SER A 17 -11.68 7.52 2.46
C SER A 17 -12.85 6.68 2.98
N GLY A 18 -13.78 6.29 2.10
CA GLY A 18 -14.89 5.41 2.45
C GLY A 18 -14.42 4.02 2.89
N LEU A 19 -13.44 3.45 2.19
CA LEU A 19 -12.89 2.14 2.51
C LEU A 19 -12.13 2.13 3.85
N MET A 20 -11.24 3.10 4.09
CA MET A 20 -10.53 3.24 5.35
C MET A 20 -11.50 3.48 6.52
N THR A 21 -12.56 4.26 6.29
CA THR A 21 -13.61 4.49 7.29
C THR A 21 -14.37 3.19 7.61
N HIS A 22 -14.62 2.36 6.59
CA HIS A 22 -15.25 1.07 6.79
C HIS A 22 -14.39 0.14 7.65
N TRP A 23 -13.09 0.06 7.39
CA TRP A 23 -12.14 -0.75 8.17
C TRP A 23 -12.03 -0.33 9.64
N LEU A 24 -12.04 0.98 9.93
CA LEU A 24 -12.02 1.48 11.31
C LEU A 24 -13.38 1.36 12.04
N GLY A 25 -14.46 1.15 11.30
CA GLY A 25 -15.80 0.99 11.83
C GLY A 25 -16.09 -0.46 12.24
N ASP A 26 -16.95 -1.08 11.44
CA ASP A 26 -17.40 -2.47 11.62
C ASP A 26 -16.88 -3.40 10.50
N GLY A 27 -16.05 -2.88 9.60
CA GLY A 27 -15.50 -3.61 8.46
C GLY A 27 -14.27 -4.43 8.84
N ALA A 28 -14.12 -5.59 8.22
CA ALA A 28 -12.90 -6.37 8.33
C ALA A 28 -11.79 -5.73 7.47
N VAL A 29 -10.59 -5.64 8.04
CA VAL A 29 -9.38 -5.34 7.28
C VAL A 29 -9.06 -6.56 6.39
N PRO A 30 -8.57 -6.36 5.16
CA PRO A 30 -8.17 -7.47 4.28
C PRO A 30 -7.11 -8.38 4.94
N ARG A 31 -7.14 -9.68 4.61
CA ARG A 31 -6.42 -10.78 5.28
C ARG A 31 -4.94 -10.52 5.65
N ASP A 32 -4.23 -9.76 4.83
CA ASP A 32 -2.78 -9.55 4.96
C ASP A 32 -2.41 -8.17 5.52
N PHE A 33 -3.43 -7.38 5.88
CA PHE A 33 -3.30 -6.04 6.41
C PHE A 33 -3.86 -5.97 7.82
N GLU A 34 -3.21 -5.16 8.65
CA GLU A 34 -3.62 -4.86 10.02
C GLU A 34 -3.63 -3.35 10.23
N LEU A 35 -4.48 -2.90 11.15
CA LEU A 35 -4.50 -1.49 11.55
C LEU A 35 -3.26 -1.20 12.39
N GLY A 36 -2.58 -0.11 12.07
CA GLY A 36 -1.54 0.44 12.94
C GLY A 36 -2.13 1.20 14.13
N ASP A 37 -1.38 2.19 14.63
CA ASP A 37 -1.71 2.93 15.84
C ASP A 37 -2.04 4.43 15.58
N GLU A 38 -2.21 4.81 14.31
CA GLU A 38 -2.45 6.19 13.90
C GLU A 38 -3.52 6.31 12.81
N CYS A 39 -4.43 7.27 13.00
CA CYS A 39 -5.37 7.68 11.97
C CYS A 39 -5.66 9.19 12.04
N GLU A 40 -6.14 9.74 10.93
CA GLU A 40 -6.71 11.09 10.89
C GLU A 40 -8.13 11.00 10.35
N LEU A 41 -9.07 11.55 11.12
CA LEU A 41 -10.50 11.55 10.82
C LEU A 41 -10.98 12.99 10.61
N LYS A 42 -11.66 13.25 9.50
CA LYS A 42 -12.14 14.57 9.12
C LYS A 42 -13.64 14.53 8.84
N HIS A 43 -14.36 15.54 9.31
CA HIS A 43 -15.76 15.70 8.93
C HIS A 43 -15.87 16.22 7.48
N PRO A 44 -16.86 15.76 6.68
CA PRO A 44 -17.02 16.21 5.29
C PRO A 44 -17.28 17.71 5.15
N ASP A 45 -17.93 18.32 6.14
CA ASP A 45 -18.11 19.76 6.24
C ASP A 45 -16.74 20.46 6.41
N PRO A 46 -16.38 21.44 5.58
CA PRO A 46 -15.17 22.24 5.73
C PRO A 46 -15.03 22.95 7.08
N GLU A 47 -16.14 23.35 7.71
CA GLU A 47 -16.15 23.94 9.06
C GLU A 47 -16.18 22.87 10.16
N GLY A 48 -16.30 21.60 9.78
CA GLY A 48 -16.25 20.48 10.69
C GLY A 48 -14.86 20.21 11.26
N GLY A 49 -14.82 19.50 12.38
CA GLY A 49 -13.58 19.21 13.09
C GLY A 49 -12.73 18.09 12.47
N ILE A 50 -11.42 18.17 12.69
CA ILE A 50 -10.43 17.12 12.41
C ILE A 50 -9.97 16.52 13.74
N VAL A 51 -9.82 15.19 13.77
CA VAL A 51 -9.25 14.45 14.90
C VAL A 51 -8.06 13.65 14.39
N SER A 52 -6.90 13.81 15.03
CA SER A 52 -5.72 12.98 14.76
C SER A 52 -5.42 12.15 16.00
N CYS A 53 -5.34 10.84 15.81
CA CYS A 53 -5.03 9.85 16.84
C CYS A 53 -3.66 9.28 16.53
N LYS A 54 -2.80 9.17 17.54
CA LYS A 54 -1.47 8.58 17.41
C LYS A 54 -1.18 7.73 18.64
N LYS A 55 -0.51 6.59 18.45
CA LYS A 55 -0.25 5.62 19.51
C LYS A 55 -1.53 5.19 20.23
N GLN A 56 -2.59 4.97 19.45
CA GLN A 56 -3.91 4.62 19.94
C GLN A 56 -4.36 3.30 19.32
N ASP A 57 -5.04 2.48 20.11
CA ASP A 57 -5.78 1.33 19.59
C ASP A 57 -6.90 1.82 18.65
N LEU A 58 -6.75 1.50 17.35
CA LEU A 58 -7.68 1.95 16.32
C LEU A 58 -9.00 1.17 16.30
N GLU A 59 -9.08 0.05 17.01
CA GLU A 59 -10.31 -0.74 17.18
C GLU A 59 -11.15 -0.28 18.40
N ALA A 60 -10.61 0.65 19.18
CA ALA A 60 -11.22 1.16 20.39
C ALA A 60 -12.55 1.89 20.12
N GLY A 61 -13.41 1.91 21.14
CA GLY A 61 -14.76 2.49 21.05
C GLY A 61 -14.76 3.99 20.71
N GLU A 62 -13.72 4.72 21.08
CA GLU A 62 -13.53 6.14 20.81
C GLU A 62 -13.41 6.43 19.31
N ILE A 63 -12.65 5.59 18.58
CA ILE A 63 -12.47 5.71 17.13
C ILE A 63 -13.80 5.43 16.43
N ARG A 64 -14.48 4.34 16.82
CA ARG A 64 -15.81 3.99 16.31
C ARG A 64 -16.83 5.10 16.58
N ASN A 65 -16.76 5.77 17.73
CA ASN A 65 -17.65 6.89 18.04
C ASN A 65 -17.40 8.09 17.11
N HIS A 66 -16.16 8.42 16.79
CA HIS A 66 -15.87 9.47 15.80
C HIS A 66 -16.46 9.17 14.42
N ILE A 67 -16.38 7.91 13.98
CA ILE A 67 -16.95 7.45 12.71
C ILE A 67 -18.48 7.52 12.72
N LYS A 68 -19.12 7.02 13.80
CA LYS A 68 -20.59 7.12 13.98
C LYS A 68 -21.09 8.57 13.98
N ASN A 69 -20.25 9.51 14.40
CA ASN A 69 -20.52 10.94 14.34
C ASN A 69 -20.13 11.59 12.99
N GLY A 70 -20.03 10.80 11.93
CA GLY A 70 -19.91 11.28 10.55
C GLY A 70 -18.50 11.69 10.12
N LYS A 71 -17.44 11.39 10.89
CA LYS A 71 -16.07 11.62 10.43
C LYS A 71 -15.62 10.48 9.50
N LEU A 72 -14.87 10.86 8.47
CA LEU A 72 -14.28 9.96 7.50
C LEU A 72 -12.77 9.91 7.70
N ALA A 73 -12.18 8.73 7.51
CA ALA A 73 -10.74 8.56 7.55
C ALA A 73 -10.08 9.20 6.33
N VAL A 74 -9.06 10.03 6.57
CA VAL A 74 -8.23 10.64 5.52
C VAL A 74 -6.78 10.19 5.59
N LYS A 75 -6.37 9.59 6.71
CA LYS A 75 -5.10 8.89 6.90
C LYS A 75 -5.30 7.67 7.77
N LEU A 76 -4.60 6.59 7.45
CA LEU A 76 -4.62 5.35 8.21
C LEU A 76 -3.25 4.69 8.22
N ALA A 77 -2.72 4.40 9.41
CA ALA A 77 -1.57 3.53 9.57
C ALA A 77 -1.97 2.09 9.29
N LEU A 78 -1.17 1.41 8.47
CA LEU A 78 -1.35 0.02 8.09
C LEU A 78 -0.05 -0.73 8.29
N GLN A 79 -0.17 -1.97 8.76
CA GLN A 79 0.90 -2.95 8.73
C GLN A 79 0.52 -4.04 7.72
N TRP A 80 1.50 -4.50 6.95
CA TRP A 80 1.33 -5.55 5.96
C TRP A 80 2.24 -6.72 6.27
N LYS A 81 1.66 -7.90 6.50
CA LYS A 81 2.32 -9.20 6.76
C LYS A 81 3.47 -9.17 7.78
N GLU A 82 3.43 -8.26 8.77
CA GLU A 82 4.54 -8.01 9.71
C GLU A 82 5.88 -7.65 9.03
N ARG A 83 5.86 -7.31 7.74
CA ARG A 83 7.03 -7.04 6.89
C ARG A 83 7.24 -5.56 6.68
N LEU A 84 6.15 -4.79 6.61
CA LEU A 84 6.18 -3.37 6.33
C LEU A 84 5.09 -2.63 7.09
N SER A 85 5.40 -1.42 7.53
CA SER A 85 4.43 -0.47 8.06
C SER A 85 4.46 0.84 7.28
N CYS A 86 3.30 1.47 7.14
CA CYS A 86 3.17 2.74 6.43
C CYS A 86 1.94 3.52 6.91
N VAL A 87 1.82 4.78 6.47
CA VAL A 87 0.62 5.59 6.62
C VAL A 87 0.07 5.92 5.24
N LEU A 88 -1.09 5.34 4.95
CA LEU A 88 -1.83 5.57 3.72
C LEU A 88 -2.70 6.81 3.86
N HIS A 89 -2.66 7.68 2.87
CA HIS A 89 -3.50 8.86 2.76
C HIS A 89 -4.63 8.64 1.75
N GLU A 90 -5.71 9.42 1.86
CA GLU A 90 -6.86 9.35 0.94
C GLU A 90 -6.53 9.64 -0.54
N ASP A 91 -5.39 10.29 -0.81
CA ASP A 91 -4.86 10.56 -2.15
C ASP A 91 -3.95 9.45 -2.69
N LEU A 92 -3.97 8.26 -2.05
CA LEU A 92 -3.08 7.12 -2.31
C LEU A 92 -1.60 7.37 -2.01
N SER A 93 -1.23 8.52 -1.42
CA SER A 93 0.15 8.70 -0.98
C SER A 93 0.49 7.77 0.19
N ILE A 94 1.62 7.09 0.08
CA ILE A 94 2.17 6.19 1.09
C ILE A 94 3.30 6.93 1.79
N LYS A 95 3.14 7.20 3.09
CA LYS A 95 4.12 7.94 3.89
C LYS A 95 4.66 7.09 5.02
N ARG A 96 5.84 7.48 5.52
CA ARG A 96 6.52 6.80 6.63
C ARG A 96 6.63 5.29 6.41
N LEU A 97 7.00 4.90 5.20
CA LEU A 97 7.30 3.53 4.86
C LEU A 97 8.45 3.02 5.75
N ARG A 98 8.25 1.89 6.41
CA ARG A 98 9.26 1.22 7.22
C ARG A 98 9.24 -0.26 6.91
N PHE A 99 10.42 -0.84 6.73
CA PHE A 99 10.62 -2.27 6.66
C PHE A 99 10.89 -2.79 8.07
N GLU A 100 10.19 -3.86 8.44
CA GLU A 100 10.29 -4.46 9.76
C GLU A 100 11.56 -5.32 9.89
N ASP A 101 11.95 -5.61 11.13
CA ASP A 101 13.27 -6.17 11.44
C ASP A 101 13.51 -7.56 10.82
N ILE A 102 12.46 -8.34 10.57
CA ILE A 102 12.56 -9.64 9.85
C ILE A 102 13.24 -9.47 8.50
N ILE A 103 12.97 -8.39 7.77
CA ILE A 103 13.62 -8.11 6.47
C ILE A 103 15.07 -7.64 6.67
N LYS A 104 15.35 -6.91 7.74
CA LYS A 104 16.70 -6.44 8.06
C LYS A 104 17.62 -7.56 8.51
N GLU A 105 17.06 -8.59 9.15
CA GLU A 105 17.81 -9.79 9.52
C GLU A 105 18.20 -10.59 8.27
N GLU A 106 17.31 -10.74 7.29
CA GLU A 106 17.62 -11.33 5.96
C GLU A 106 18.72 -10.53 5.21
N GLU A 107 18.76 -9.21 5.35
CA GLU A 107 19.84 -8.34 4.81
C GLU A 107 21.20 -8.64 5.47
N SER A 108 21.20 -8.88 6.79
CA SER A 108 22.43 -9.02 7.60
C SER A 108 23.23 -10.30 7.34
N GLU A 109 22.62 -11.32 6.72
CA GLU A 109 23.29 -12.57 6.33
C GLU A 109 24.10 -12.43 5.04
N THR A 110 23.96 -11.32 4.31
CA THR A 110 24.72 -11.04 3.08
C THR A 110 25.88 -10.10 3.39
N GLU A 111 27.11 -10.61 3.42
CA GLU A 111 28.31 -9.77 3.57
C GLU A 111 28.50 -8.89 2.33
N ALA A 112 28.02 -7.65 2.38
CA ALA A 112 28.38 -6.61 1.43
C ALA A 112 29.63 -5.87 1.94
N ASP A 113 30.77 -6.13 1.29
CA ASP A 113 32.09 -5.63 1.73
C ASP A 113 32.29 -4.12 1.52
N ASP A 114 31.50 -3.47 0.68
CA ASP A 114 31.63 -2.05 0.37
C ASP A 114 30.28 -1.30 0.30
N PRO A 115 30.27 0.03 0.51
CA PRO A 115 29.04 0.83 0.56
C PRO A 115 28.18 0.81 -0.71
N ILE A 116 28.78 0.59 -1.89
CA ILE A 116 28.04 0.51 -3.16
C ILE A 116 27.32 -0.82 -3.22
N SER A 117 28.02 -1.91 -2.94
CA SER A 117 27.42 -3.26 -2.88
C SER A 117 26.29 -3.33 -1.86
N ARG A 118 26.42 -2.64 -0.71
CA ARG A 118 25.35 -2.56 0.29
C ARG A 118 24.13 -1.80 -0.24
N PHE A 119 24.34 -0.66 -0.89
CA PHE A 119 23.24 0.09 -1.48
C PHE A 119 22.49 -0.73 -2.55
N ASP A 120 23.22 -1.43 -3.41
CA ASP A 120 22.62 -2.28 -4.45
C ASP A 120 21.80 -3.42 -3.86
N LEU A 121 22.27 -4.03 -2.76
CA LEU A 121 21.54 -5.03 -2.00
C LEU A 121 20.25 -4.44 -1.40
N ASP A 122 20.36 -3.38 -0.61
CA ASP A 122 19.24 -2.74 0.08
C ASP A 122 18.17 -2.28 -0.91
N PHE A 123 18.60 -1.66 -2.02
CA PHE A 123 17.72 -1.19 -3.08
C PHE A 123 17.00 -2.35 -3.77
N SER A 124 17.71 -3.45 -4.06
CA SER A 124 17.12 -4.63 -4.67
C SER A 124 16.07 -5.27 -3.77
N LEU A 125 16.37 -5.44 -2.47
CA LEU A 125 15.43 -5.95 -1.48
C LEU A 125 14.20 -5.05 -1.36
N MET A 126 14.40 -3.74 -1.24
CA MET A 126 13.32 -2.76 -1.18
C MET A 126 12.40 -2.87 -2.41
N VAL A 127 12.97 -2.93 -3.62
CA VAL A 127 12.18 -3.02 -4.87
C VAL A 127 11.42 -4.34 -4.94
N LEU A 128 12.04 -5.46 -4.55
CA LEU A 128 11.39 -6.77 -4.53
C LEU A 128 10.19 -6.78 -3.59
N GLU A 129 10.33 -6.19 -2.40
CA GLU A 129 9.25 -6.11 -1.42
C GLU A 129 8.11 -5.22 -1.93
N LEU A 130 8.44 -4.04 -2.50
CA LEU A 130 7.46 -3.12 -3.07
C LEU A 130 6.72 -3.71 -4.28
N ALA A 131 7.39 -4.56 -5.07
CA ALA A 131 6.78 -5.24 -6.22
C ALA A 131 5.66 -6.20 -5.81
N VAL A 132 5.67 -6.71 -4.57
CA VAL A 132 4.60 -7.54 -4.00
C VAL A 132 3.59 -6.67 -3.24
N PHE A 133 4.08 -5.75 -2.41
CA PHE A 133 3.24 -4.89 -1.56
C PHE A 133 2.27 -4.02 -2.36
N ILE A 134 2.74 -3.35 -3.43
CA ILE A 134 1.90 -2.38 -4.17
C ILE A 134 0.70 -3.06 -4.83
N PRO A 135 0.83 -4.17 -5.57
CA PRO A 135 -0.32 -4.89 -6.13
C PRO A 135 -1.30 -5.41 -5.06
N GLU A 136 -0.79 -5.93 -3.94
CA GLU A 136 -1.64 -6.41 -2.84
C GLU A 136 -2.40 -5.27 -2.17
N LEU A 137 -1.73 -4.13 -1.95
CA LEU A 137 -2.37 -2.92 -1.46
C LEU A 137 -3.47 -2.48 -2.42
N LEU A 138 -3.20 -2.31 -3.72
CA LEU A 138 -4.22 -1.90 -4.68
C LEU A 138 -5.41 -2.87 -4.73
N THR A 139 -5.16 -4.17 -4.60
CA THR A 139 -6.21 -5.20 -4.50
C THR A 139 -7.05 -5.01 -3.23
N ALA A 140 -6.40 -4.80 -2.09
CA ALA A 140 -7.05 -4.48 -0.82
C ALA A 140 -7.88 -3.18 -0.91
N LEU A 141 -7.45 -2.22 -1.73
CA LEU A 141 -8.16 -0.95 -1.98
C LEU A 141 -9.34 -1.05 -2.96
N GLY A 142 -9.78 -2.26 -3.31
CA GLY A 142 -10.88 -2.50 -4.25
C GLY A 142 -10.46 -2.51 -5.72
N GLY A 143 -9.16 -2.52 -6.00
CA GLY A 143 -8.57 -2.57 -7.33
C GLY A 143 -8.35 -1.21 -7.98
N GLU A 144 -7.37 -1.18 -8.89
CA GLU A 144 -7.06 -0.02 -9.71
C GLU A 144 -8.18 0.27 -10.73
N ALA A 145 -8.52 1.54 -10.88
CA ALA A 145 -9.34 2.04 -11.97
C ALA A 145 -8.41 2.33 -13.15
N LEU A 146 -8.53 1.51 -14.21
CA LEU A 146 -7.78 1.75 -15.44
C LEU A 146 -8.16 3.12 -16.01
N PRO A 147 -7.19 3.91 -16.52
CA PRO A 147 -7.51 5.15 -17.22
C PRO A 147 -8.43 4.84 -18.41
N ASP A 148 -9.44 5.69 -18.61
CA ASP A 148 -10.38 5.57 -19.74
C ASP A 148 -9.60 5.56 -21.07
N GLY A 149 -9.37 4.38 -21.66
CA GLY A 149 -8.75 4.25 -22.98
C GLY A 149 -7.73 3.12 -23.18
N GLU A 150 -7.23 2.43 -22.16
CA GLU A 150 -6.24 1.35 -22.35
C GLU A 150 -6.71 0.02 -21.75
N SER A 151 -7.14 -0.88 -22.65
CA SER A 151 -7.16 -2.30 -22.36
C SER A 151 -5.73 -2.75 -22.18
N VAL A 152 -5.36 -3.15 -20.95
CA VAL A 152 -4.09 -3.82 -20.71
C VAL A 152 -4.14 -5.15 -21.47
N ALA A 153 -3.48 -5.21 -22.62
CA ALA A 153 -3.23 -6.45 -23.31
C ALA A 153 -2.46 -7.36 -22.34
N LYS A 154 -3.08 -8.47 -21.93
CA LYS A 154 -2.36 -9.53 -21.22
C LYS A 154 -1.17 -9.94 -22.09
N PRO A 155 0.04 -10.09 -21.54
CA PRO A 155 1.12 -10.69 -22.30
C PRO A 155 0.71 -12.12 -22.65
N GLU A 156 0.43 -12.38 -23.93
CA GLU A 156 0.35 -13.74 -24.45
C GLU A 156 1.72 -14.39 -24.25
N VAL A 157 1.79 -15.32 -23.30
CA VAL A 157 2.92 -16.22 -23.17
C VAL A 157 2.92 -17.09 -24.43
N GLN A 158 3.78 -16.77 -25.39
CA GLN A 158 4.06 -17.63 -26.53
C GLN A 158 4.69 -18.93 -26.00
N GLN A 159 3.85 -19.96 -25.85
CA GLN A 159 4.32 -21.32 -25.70
C GLN A 159 4.98 -21.72 -27.01
N LYS A 160 6.31 -21.62 -27.06
CA LYS A 160 7.10 -22.22 -28.14
C LYS A 160 7.19 -23.71 -27.86
N GLU A 161 6.44 -24.51 -28.62
CA GLU A 161 6.64 -25.97 -28.69
C GLU A 161 8.11 -26.27 -29.03
N PRO A 162 8.75 -27.24 -28.37
CA PRO A 162 10.11 -27.63 -28.73
C PRO A 162 10.07 -28.42 -30.06
N GLU A 163 10.70 -27.87 -31.09
CA GLU A 163 11.00 -28.56 -32.34
C GLU A 163 11.93 -29.75 -32.02
N LEU A 164 11.42 -30.97 -32.15
CA LEU A 164 12.23 -32.19 -32.14
C LEU A 164 12.94 -32.32 -33.48
N GLU A 165 14.27 -32.18 -33.50
CA GLU A 165 15.09 -32.60 -34.64
C GLU A 165 15.06 -34.14 -34.77
N PRO A 166 14.82 -34.69 -35.97
CA PRO A 166 14.98 -36.11 -36.20
C PRO A 166 16.46 -36.48 -36.41
N ALA A 167 16.79 -37.69 -35.95
CA ALA A 167 18.12 -38.32 -35.96
C ALA A 167 18.72 -38.57 -37.34
#